data_AF-A0A8S0VFS5-F1
#
_entry.id   AF-A0A8S0VFS5-F1
#
_cell.length_a   1.000
_cell.length_b   1.000
_cell.length_c   1.000
_cell.angle_alpha   90.00
_cell.angle_beta   90.00
_cell.angle_gamma   90.00
#
_symmetry.space_group_name_H-M   'P 1'
#
loop_
_entity.id
_entity.type
_entity.pdbx_description
1 polymer ?
#
loop_
_entity_poly.entity_id
_entity_poly.type
_entity_poly.pdbx_seq_one_letter_code
_entity_poly.pdbx_strand_id
1 'polypeptide(L)'
;MKRNVFSFPSKCNYDKRNIIHSIKVGIALVLVSLLYLLDPLFKKVGENAMWAIMTVVVVFEFFAGATLSKGINRGIGTIAGGGLGCLAAILADEIRGSIGNAIVVASSVFIFGAAATYARLVPRIRRRYDYGVMIFILTFNLVVVSGVRANKVMDLAQKRLSTIGMGFAVCIFISLLVFPMWASDDFHYSLASKFDKLASSIEGCLEEYFKLSGEKENKTSAILKDCKSVLHSKSNDESLAKFAKWEPWHGKFGLSYPWDMYLEIGEILRELAATAIALKGCLQSPKQV
;
A
#
# COMPACT_ATOMS: atom_id res chain seq x y z
N MET A 1 7.59 6.22 40.80
CA MET A 1 8.47 6.23 39.61
C MET A 1 7.58 6.32 38.38
N LYS A 2 7.36 7.51 37.82
CA LYS A 2 6.52 7.72 36.63
C LYS A 2 7.24 7.09 35.43
N ARG A 3 6.73 5.95 34.98
CA ARG A 3 7.19 5.24 33.78
C ARG A 3 6.86 6.14 32.57
N ASN A 4 7.87 6.83 32.03
CA ASN A 4 7.80 7.51 30.74
C ASN A 4 7.73 6.43 29.65
N VAL A 5 6.52 5.94 29.40
CA VAL A 5 6.27 4.88 28.43
C VAL A 5 5.71 5.54 27.18
N PHE A 6 6.53 5.56 26.13
CA PHE A 6 6.21 5.76 24.72
C PHE A 6 5.01 6.67 24.42
N SER A 7 5.28 7.96 24.28
CA SER A 7 4.28 8.96 23.85
C SER A 7 3.64 8.57 22.52
N PHE A 8 2.35 8.26 22.54
CA PHE A 8 1.51 8.11 21.33
C PHE A 8 1.60 9.38 20.49
N PRO A 9 1.54 9.27 19.15
CA PRO A 9 1.08 10.41 18.38
C PRO A 9 -0.32 10.75 18.92
N SER A 10 -0.40 11.86 19.65
CA SER A 10 -1.68 12.46 20.04
C SER A 10 -2.52 12.67 18.78
N LYS A 11 -3.84 12.73 18.90
CA LYS A 11 -4.73 12.99 17.75
C LYS A 11 -4.26 14.19 16.91
N CYS A 12 -3.73 15.21 17.57
CA CYS A 12 -3.08 16.38 16.97
C CYS A 12 -1.86 16.04 16.08
N ASN A 13 -1.02 15.08 16.45
CA ASN A 13 0.10 14.63 15.62
C ASN A 13 -0.37 13.85 14.37
N TYR A 14 -1.43 13.05 14.48
CA TYR A 14 -2.03 12.39 13.33
C TYR A 14 -2.60 13.42 12.33
N ASP A 15 -3.34 14.41 12.84
CA ASP A 15 -3.90 15.50 12.02
C ASP A 15 -2.79 16.31 11.31
N LYS A 16 -1.69 16.60 12.00
CA LYS A 16 -0.50 17.24 11.39
C LYS A 16 0.11 16.41 10.26
N ARG A 17 0.28 15.11 10.45
CA ARG A 17 0.85 14.21 9.42
C ARG A 17 -0.04 14.14 8.18
N ASN A 18 -1.37 14.13 8.37
CA ASN A 18 -2.32 14.18 7.27
C ASN A 18 -2.22 15.49 6.47
N ILE A 19 -2.12 16.63 7.15
CA ILE A 19 -1.93 17.94 6.50
C ILE A 19 -0.62 17.95 5.71
N ILE A 20 0.47 17.49 6.32
CA ILE A 20 1.78 17.39 5.66
C ILE A 20 1.67 16.51 4.41
N HIS A 21 1.01 15.34 4.50
CA HIS A 21 0.79 14.47 3.35
C HIS A 21 0.03 15.16 2.22
N SER A 22 -1.09 15.83 2.53
CA SER A 22 -1.88 16.57 1.53
C SER A 22 -1.06 17.64 0.84
N ILE A 23 -0.23 18.38 1.58
CA ILE A 23 0.68 19.40 1.02
C ILE A 23 1.71 18.74 0.09
N LYS A 24 2.30 17.60 0.47
CA LYS A 24 3.26 16.88 -0.37
C LYS A 24 2.67 16.47 -1.71
N VAL A 25 1.45 15.92 -1.69
CA VAL A 25 0.75 15.51 -2.92
C VAL A 25 0.52 16.75 -3.82
N GLY A 26 0.10 17.87 -3.23
CA GLY A 26 -0.04 19.14 -3.94
C GLY A 26 1.27 19.61 -4.58
N ILE A 27 2.37 19.59 -3.83
CA ILE A 27 3.71 19.95 -4.32
C ILE A 27 4.14 19.01 -5.45
N ALA A 28 3.94 17.71 -5.31
CA ALA A 28 4.29 16.74 -6.35
C ALA A 28 3.51 16.98 -7.65
N LEU A 29 2.22 17.34 -7.55
CA LEU A 29 1.41 17.70 -8.71
C LEU A 29 1.90 19.00 -9.36
N VAL A 30 2.19 20.04 -8.58
CA VAL A 30 2.74 21.30 -9.10
C VAL A 30 4.08 21.05 -9.79
N LEU A 31 4.98 20.28 -9.16
CA LEU A 31 6.28 19.97 -9.75
C LEU A 31 6.16 19.16 -11.04
N VAL A 32 5.31 18.14 -11.09
CA VAL A 32 5.13 17.35 -12.33
C VAL A 32 4.53 18.21 -13.45
N SER A 33 3.62 19.14 -13.12
CA SER A 33 3.08 20.11 -14.07
C SER A 33 4.10 21.15 -14.52
N LEU A 34 4.93 21.66 -13.62
CA LEU A 34 6.00 22.61 -13.96
C LEU A 34 7.09 21.97 -14.81
N LEU A 35 7.51 20.74 -14.48
CA LEU A 35 8.44 19.97 -15.31
C LEU A 35 7.89 19.78 -16.72
N TYR A 36 6.58 19.52 -16.83
CA TYR A 36 5.92 19.42 -18.13
C TYR A 36 5.93 20.75 -18.91
N LEU A 37 5.79 21.90 -18.24
CA LEU A 37 5.78 23.22 -18.88
C LEU A 37 7.18 23.71 -19.27
N LEU A 38 8.21 23.36 -18.50
CA LEU A 38 9.58 23.88 -18.64
C LEU A 38 10.47 23.02 -19.54
N ASP A 39 10.12 21.74 -19.75
CA ASP A 39 11.02 20.80 -20.42
C ASP A 39 10.94 20.91 -21.96
N PRO A 40 12.03 21.29 -22.66
CA PRO A 40 12.07 21.30 -24.13
C PRO A 40 11.88 19.90 -24.75
N LEU A 41 12.02 18.81 -23.97
CA LEU A 41 11.70 17.45 -24.40
C LEU A 41 10.19 17.25 -24.69
N PHE A 42 9.32 18.11 -24.17
CA PHE A 42 7.87 17.98 -24.28
C PHE A 42 7.21 18.71 -25.46
N LYS A 43 7.95 19.53 -26.23
CA LYS A 43 7.44 20.12 -27.48
C LYS A 43 6.94 19.09 -28.51
N LYS A 44 7.27 17.80 -28.34
CA LYS A 44 6.80 16.66 -29.16
C LYS A 44 5.77 15.74 -28.47
N VAL A 45 5.37 16.02 -27.22
CA VAL A 45 4.80 15.00 -26.31
C VAL A 45 3.48 15.49 -25.64
N GLY A 46 2.79 16.42 -26.29
CA GLY A 46 1.59 17.13 -25.79
C GLY A 46 0.45 16.26 -25.23
N GLU A 47 0.29 15.04 -25.73
CA GLU A 47 -0.79 14.12 -25.29
C GLU A 47 -0.42 13.24 -24.08
N ASN A 48 0.85 13.19 -23.67
CA ASN A 48 1.32 12.24 -22.63
C ASN A 48 1.38 12.82 -21.21
N ALA A 49 1.05 14.09 -21.01
CA ALA A 49 1.01 14.76 -19.70
C ALA A 49 0.08 14.04 -18.70
N MET A 50 -1.05 13.54 -19.22
CA MET A 50 -2.05 12.83 -18.45
C MET A 50 -1.45 11.62 -17.72
N TRP A 51 -0.53 10.89 -18.35
CA TRP A 51 0.07 9.69 -17.76
C TRP A 51 1.00 10.01 -16.58
N ALA A 52 1.71 11.14 -16.62
CA ALA A 52 2.56 11.60 -15.52
C ALA A 52 1.71 12.03 -14.32
N ILE A 53 0.69 12.87 -14.55
CA ILE A 53 -0.23 13.33 -13.50
C ILE A 53 -0.99 12.15 -12.88
N MET A 54 -1.53 11.26 -13.70
CA MET A 54 -2.18 10.01 -13.25
C MET A 54 -1.22 9.09 -12.50
N THR A 55 0.09 9.18 -12.75
CA THR A 55 1.08 8.44 -11.96
C THR A 55 1.19 9.04 -10.58
N VAL A 56 1.34 10.37 -10.47
CA VAL A 56 1.40 11.05 -9.17
C VAL A 56 0.16 10.75 -8.34
N VAL A 57 -1.04 10.97 -8.89
CA VAL A 57 -2.30 10.79 -8.15
C VAL A 57 -2.49 9.36 -7.65
N VAL A 58 -2.07 8.35 -8.42
CA VAL A 58 -2.39 6.95 -8.11
C VAL A 58 -1.25 6.24 -7.35
N VAL A 59 -0.01 6.70 -7.49
CA VAL A 59 1.17 6.07 -6.86
C VAL A 59 1.53 6.75 -5.55
N PHE A 60 1.28 8.05 -5.41
CA PHE A 60 1.66 8.78 -4.21
C PHE A 60 0.81 8.33 -3.03
N GLU A 61 1.46 7.72 -2.04
CA GLU A 61 0.84 7.16 -0.84
C GLU A 61 1.33 7.87 0.41
N PHE A 62 0.65 7.61 1.53
CA PHE A 62 1.01 8.22 2.81
C PHE A 62 2.42 7.86 3.27
N PHE A 63 2.80 6.59 3.13
CA PHE A 63 4.14 6.10 3.48
C PHE A 63 5.08 6.10 2.27
N ALA A 64 6.36 6.39 2.51
CA ALA A 64 7.37 6.36 1.46
C ALA A 64 7.52 4.96 0.84
N GLY A 65 7.58 3.91 1.66
CA GLY A 65 7.64 2.52 1.18
C GLY A 65 6.39 2.08 0.40
N ALA A 66 5.21 2.60 0.77
CA ALA A 66 3.98 2.36 0.01
C ALA A 66 4.07 2.98 -1.40
N THR A 67 4.53 4.22 -1.49
CA THR A 67 4.75 4.93 -2.76
C THR A 67 5.75 4.19 -3.66
N LEU A 68 6.88 3.75 -3.09
CA LEU A 68 7.88 2.98 -3.83
C LEU A 68 7.32 1.66 -4.34
N SER A 69 6.63 0.92 -3.48
CA SER A 69 6.04 -0.37 -3.85
C SER A 69 4.97 -0.23 -4.94
N LYS A 70 4.10 0.79 -4.87
CA LYS A 70 3.09 1.04 -5.91
C LYS A 70 3.73 1.48 -7.22
N GLY A 71 4.74 2.34 -7.18
CA GLY A 71 5.38 2.84 -8.38
C GLY A 71 6.18 1.77 -9.12
N ILE A 72 6.89 0.89 -8.39
CA ILE A 72 7.55 -0.28 -9.00
C ILE A 72 6.51 -1.23 -9.61
N ASN A 73 5.40 -1.50 -8.91
CA ASN A 73 4.30 -2.30 -9.46
C ASN A 73 3.68 -1.66 -10.72
N ARG A 74 3.57 -0.32 -10.78
CA ARG A 74 3.12 0.40 -11.98
C ARG A 74 4.10 0.20 -13.12
N GLY A 75 5.40 0.39 -12.87
CA GLY A 75 6.45 0.21 -13.86
C GLY A 75 6.44 -1.21 -14.44
N ILE A 76 6.44 -2.23 -13.59
CA ILE A 76 6.38 -3.64 -14.02
C ILE A 76 5.11 -3.92 -14.83
N GLY A 77 3.94 -3.46 -14.36
CA GLY A 77 2.67 -3.62 -15.07
C GLY A 77 2.67 -2.96 -16.44
N THR A 78 3.22 -1.74 -16.56
CA THR A 78 3.34 -1.03 -17.83
C THR A 78 4.33 -1.69 -18.78
N ILE A 79 5.49 -2.16 -18.29
CA ILE A 79 6.49 -2.85 -19.13
C ILE A 79 5.91 -4.17 -19.64
N ALA A 80 5.32 -4.98 -18.75
CA ALA A 80 4.72 -6.25 -19.14
C ALA A 80 3.52 -6.05 -20.10
N GLY A 81 2.64 -5.11 -19.80
CA GLY A 81 1.46 -4.82 -20.62
C GLY A 81 1.83 -4.22 -21.98
N GLY A 82 2.80 -3.30 -22.00
CA GLY A 82 3.33 -2.73 -23.22
C GLY A 82 4.07 -3.75 -24.08
N GLY A 83 4.94 -4.57 -23.48
CA GLY A 83 5.68 -5.62 -24.19
C GLY A 83 4.76 -6.66 -24.82
N LEU A 84 3.83 -7.23 -24.05
CA LEU A 84 2.85 -8.19 -24.57
C LEU A 84 1.88 -7.53 -25.57
N GLY A 85 1.53 -6.27 -25.35
CA GLY A 85 0.67 -5.53 -26.27
C GLY A 85 1.33 -5.28 -27.62
N CYS A 86 2.62 -4.92 -27.62
CA CYS A 86 3.42 -4.81 -28.84
C CYS A 86 3.54 -6.16 -29.56
N LEU A 87 3.78 -7.24 -28.82
CA LEU A 87 3.85 -8.58 -29.41
C LEU A 87 2.55 -8.97 -30.10
N ALA A 88 1.40 -8.75 -29.44
CA ALA A 88 0.10 -9.02 -30.03
C ALA A 88 -0.21 -8.14 -31.25
N ALA A 89 0.21 -6.88 -31.24
CA ALA A 89 0.06 -5.98 -32.40
C ALA A 89 0.91 -6.45 -33.60
N ILE A 90 2.17 -6.85 -33.38
CA ILE A 90 3.04 -7.37 -34.44
C ILE A 90 2.47 -8.65 -35.05
N LEU A 91 1.97 -9.58 -34.21
CA LEU A 91 1.31 -10.80 -34.68
C LEU A 91 0.05 -10.51 -35.51
N ALA A 92 -0.69 -9.45 -35.15
CA ALA A 92 -1.87 -9.04 -35.90
C ALA A 92 -1.52 -8.41 -37.27
N ASP A 93 -0.37 -7.76 -37.38
CA ASP A 93 0.14 -7.17 -38.63
C ASP A 93 0.73 -8.22 -39.59
N GLU A 94 1.34 -9.30 -39.09
CA GLU A 94 1.82 -10.41 -39.92
C GLU A 94 0.67 -11.17 -40.61
N ILE A 95 -0.52 -11.20 -39.98
CA ILE A 95 -1.69 -11.86 -40.54
C ILE A 95 -2.35 -10.94 -41.56
N ARG A 96 -1.97 -11.14 -42.83
CA ARG A 96 -2.38 -10.34 -43.99
C ARG A 96 -3.91 -10.36 -44.20
N GLY A 97 -4.62 -9.39 -43.63
CA GLY A 97 -6.04 -9.12 -43.88
C GLY A 97 -6.74 -8.33 -42.77
N SER A 98 -7.56 -7.34 -43.12
CA SER A 98 -8.27 -6.47 -42.16
C SER A 98 -9.16 -7.24 -41.16
N ILE A 99 -9.75 -8.36 -41.60
CA ILE A 99 -10.57 -9.25 -40.75
C ILE A 99 -9.68 -10.12 -39.84
N GLY A 100 -8.54 -10.60 -40.34
CA GLY A 100 -7.59 -11.41 -39.58
C GLY A 100 -6.96 -10.63 -38.43
N ASN A 101 -6.49 -9.41 -38.68
CA ASN A 101 -5.94 -8.51 -37.66
C ASN A 101 -6.96 -8.26 -36.52
N ALA A 102 -8.21 -7.94 -36.87
CA ALA A 102 -9.27 -7.71 -35.89
C ALA A 102 -9.57 -8.95 -35.01
N ILE A 103 -9.54 -10.15 -35.59
CA ILE A 103 -9.74 -11.41 -34.84
C ILE A 103 -8.59 -11.66 -33.86
N VAL A 104 -7.34 -11.44 -34.27
CA VAL A 104 -6.14 -11.63 -33.43
C VAL A 104 -6.14 -10.64 -32.27
N VAL A 105 -6.50 -9.38 -32.54
CA VAL A 105 -6.63 -8.35 -31.51
C VAL A 105 -7.75 -8.67 -30.54
N ALA A 106 -8.93 -9.04 -31.03
CA ALA A 106 -10.07 -9.36 -30.17
C ALA A 106 -9.80 -10.60 -29.29
N SER A 107 -9.22 -11.64 -29.88
CA SER A 107 -8.86 -12.87 -29.16
C SER A 107 -7.76 -12.63 -28.12
N SER A 108 -6.72 -11.85 -28.43
CA SER A 108 -5.65 -11.53 -27.48
C SER A 108 -6.17 -10.67 -26.32
N VAL A 109 -6.98 -9.64 -26.59
CA VAL A 109 -7.68 -8.83 -25.58
C VAL A 109 -8.53 -9.72 -24.66
N PHE A 110 -9.30 -10.64 -25.24
CA PHE A 110 -10.14 -11.56 -24.48
C PHE A 110 -9.30 -12.49 -23.59
N ILE A 111 -8.29 -13.16 -24.14
CA ILE A 111 -7.47 -14.14 -23.42
C ILE A 111 -6.71 -13.47 -22.27
N PHE A 112 -5.92 -12.43 -22.57
CA PHE A 112 -5.10 -11.77 -21.54
C PHE A 112 -5.97 -10.97 -20.56
N GLY A 113 -7.07 -10.35 -21.02
CA GLY A 113 -8.03 -9.67 -20.17
C GLY A 113 -8.73 -10.62 -19.20
N ALA A 114 -9.22 -11.75 -19.68
CA ALA A 114 -9.88 -12.76 -18.86
C ALA A 114 -8.90 -13.41 -17.88
N ALA A 115 -7.71 -13.81 -18.34
CA ALA A 115 -6.68 -14.43 -17.49
C ALA A 115 -6.23 -13.49 -16.37
N ALA A 116 -5.95 -12.22 -16.69
CA ALA A 116 -5.54 -11.23 -15.70
C ALA A 116 -6.69 -10.88 -14.75
N THR A 117 -7.93 -10.80 -15.22
CA THR A 117 -9.10 -10.59 -14.35
C THR A 117 -9.32 -11.76 -13.40
N TYR A 118 -9.19 -12.99 -13.88
CA TYR A 118 -9.24 -14.19 -13.05
C TYR A 118 -8.11 -14.20 -12.00
N ALA A 119 -6.89 -13.83 -12.40
CA ALA A 119 -5.76 -13.72 -11.48
C ALA A 119 -6.04 -12.72 -10.33
N ARG A 120 -6.81 -11.64 -10.56
CA ARG A 120 -7.24 -10.70 -9.51
C ARG A 120 -8.23 -11.29 -8.51
N LEU A 121 -8.94 -12.36 -8.86
CA LEU A 121 -9.84 -13.05 -7.93
C LEU A 121 -9.08 -13.94 -6.95
N VAL A 122 -7.86 -14.37 -7.29
CA VAL A 122 -7.02 -15.20 -6.41
C VAL A 122 -6.53 -14.36 -5.22
N PRO A 123 -6.90 -14.68 -3.96
CA PRO A 123 -6.60 -13.83 -2.80
C PRO A 123 -5.11 -13.52 -2.61
N ARG A 124 -4.24 -14.48 -2.91
CA ARG A 124 -2.78 -14.31 -2.83
C ARG A 124 -2.26 -13.25 -3.80
N ILE A 125 -2.75 -13.26 -5.03
CA ILE A 125 -2.37 -12.29 -6.07
C ILE A 125 -3.03 -10.94 -5.79
N ARG A 126 -4.33 -10.93 -5.47
CA ARG A 126 -5.08 -9.71 -5.12
C ARG A 126 -4.40 -8.92 -4.02
N ARG A 127 -3.96 -9.60 -2.96
CA ARG A 127 -3.35 -8.92 -1.81
C ARG A 127 -1.97 -8.31 -2.12
N ARG A 128 -1.22 -8.91 -3.04
CA ARG A 128 0.16 -8.47 -3.34
C ARG A 128 0.26 -7.58 -4.57
N TYR A 129 -0.47 -7.90 -5.63
CA TYR A 129 -0.25 -7.43 -6.99
C TYR A 129 -1.50 -6.87 -7.69
N ASP A 130 -2.65 -6.71 -7.03
CA ASP A 130 -3.90 -6.24 -7.68
C ASP A 130 -3.69 -4.95 -8.49
N TYR A 131 -2.96 -3.99 -7.93
CA TYR A 131 -2.61 -2.74 -8.61
C TYR A 131 -1.77 -2.98 -9.87
N GLY A 132 -0.74 -3.82 -9.80
CA GLY A 132 0.11 -4.15 -10.95
C GLY A 132 -0.65 -4.87 -12.06
N VAL A 133 -1.53 -5.82 -11.69
CA VAL A 133 -2.38 -6.55 -12.65
C VAL A 133 -3.39 -5.60 -13.32
N MET A 134 -3.96 -4.64 -12.57
CA MET A 134 -4.84 -3.61 -13.13
C MET A 134 -4.11 -2.73 -14.16
N ILE A 135 -2.90 -2.26 -13.84
CA ILE A 135 -2.09 -1.46 -14.76
C ILE A 135 -1.65 -2.27 -15.98
N PHE A 136 -1.34 -3.55 -15.79
CA PHE A 136 -1.05 -4.50 -16.86
C PHE A 136 -2.21 -4.59 -17.87
N ILE A 137 -3.43 -4.90 -17.40
CA ILE A 137 -4.63 -5.00 -18.25
C ILE A 137 -4.87 -3.69 -18.99
N LEU A 138 -4.79 -2.56 -18.29
CA LEU A 138 -5.02 -1.24 -18.89
C LEU A 138 -4.00 -0.95 -20.00
N THR A 139 -2.72 -1.18 -19.72
CA THR A 139 -1.63 -0.89 -20.67
C THR A 139 -1.70 -1.84 -21.86
N PHE A 140 -1.90 -3.13 -21.62
CA PHE A 140 -2.02 -4.14 -22.67
C PHE A 140 -3.14 -3.79 -23.66
N ASN A 141 -4.37 -3.62 -23.17
CA ASN A 141 -5.52 -3.31 -24.02
C ASN A 141 -5.30 -2.03 -24.82
N LEU A 142 -4.74 -1.00 -24.18
CA LEU A 142 -4.50 0.25 -24.86
C LEU A 142 -3.44 0.10 -25.96
N VAL A 143 -2.32 -0.58 -25.67
CA VAL A 143 -1.22 -0.77 -26.63
C VAL A 143 -1.67 -1.63 -27.81
N VAL A 144 -2.39 -2.73 -27.57
CA VAL A 144 -2.92 -3.56 -28.67
C VAL A 144 -3.87 -2.75 -29.56
N VAL A 145 -4.85 -2.05 -28.98
CA VAL A 145 -5.86 -1.30 -29.73
C VAL A 145 -5.26 -0.09 -30.46
N SER A 146 -4.22 0.53 -29.89
CA SER A 146 -3.50 1.63 -30.54
C SER A 146 -2.53 1.14 -31.60
N GLY A 147 -1.97 -0.06 -31.43
CA GLY A 147 -1.01 -0.65 -32.36
C GLY A 147 -1.61 -0.91 -33.73
N VAL A 148 -2.85 -1.38 -33.77
CA VAL A 148 -3.62 -1.58 -35.02
C VAL A 148 -3.85 -0.27 -35.78
N ARG A 149 -3.94 0.87 -35.08
CA ARG A 149 -4.23 2.19 -35.67
C ARG A 149 -2.97 2.98 -36.02
N ALA A 150 -1.83 2.67 -35.44
CA ALA A 150 -0.62 3.47 -35.56
C ALA A 150 0.62 2.59 -35.77
N ASN A 151 1.27 2.74 -36.93
CA ASN A 151 2.52 2.06 -37.32
C ASN A 151 3.76 2.38 -36.43
N LYS A 152 3.58 2.99 -35.24
CA LYS A 152 4.66 3.39 -34.31
C LYS A 152 4.35 3.01 -32.87
N VAL A 153 3.98 1.75 -32.64
CA VAL A 153 3.64 1.20 -31.31
C VAL A 153 4.79 1.38 -30.32
N MET A 154 6.03 1.15 -30.77
CA MET A 154 7.24 1.26 -29.95
C MET A 154 7.48 2.70 -29.46
N ASP A 155 7.28 3.68 -30.34
CA ASP A 155 7.46 5.11 -30.03
C ASP A 155 6.40 5.60 -29.03
N LEU A 156 5.17 5.08 -29.14
CA LEU A 156 4.09 5.36 -28.18
C LEU A 156 4.36 4.73 -26.81
N ALA A 157 4.79 3.47 -26.77
CA ALA A 157 5.09 2.76 -25.53
C ALA A 157 6.28 3.39 -24.79
N GLN A 158 7.35 3.76 -25.50
CA GLN A 158 8.53 4.39 -24.93
C GLN A 158 8.20 5.76 -24.31
N LYS A 159 7.42 6.59 -25.01
CA LYS A 159 7.01 7.90 -24.46
C LYS A 159 6.16 7.74 -23.20
N ARG A 160 5.28 6.74 -23.12
CA ARG A 160 4.47 6.47 -21.92
C ARG A 160 5.32 5.99 -20.76
N LEU A 161 6.27 5.11 -21.02
CA LEU A 161 7.16 4.61 -19.99
C LEU A 161 8.03 5.75 -19.43
N SER A 162 8.51 6.66 -20.29
CA SER A 162 9.29 7.82 -19.83
C SER A 162 8.44 8.80 -19.01
N THR A 163 7.21 9.10 -19.41
CA THR A 163 6.33 10.01 -18.64
C THR A 163 5.89 9.41 -17.31
N ILE A 164 5.62 8.10 -17.26
CA ILE A 164 5.35 7.38 -16.01
C ILE A 164 6.60 7.38 -15.12
N GLY A 165 7.78 7.13 -15.71
CA GLY A 165 9.06 7.18 -15.00
C GLY A 165 9.33 8.55 -14.37
N MET A 166 9.07 9.63 -15.09
CA MET A 166 9.19 10.99 -14.57
C MET A 166 8.21 11.25 -13.41
N GLY A 167 6.93 10.91 -13.58
CA GLY A 167 5.95 11.05 -12.50
C GLY A 167 6.33 10.25 -11.26
N PHE A 168 6.84 9.04 -11.43
CA PHE A 168 7.34 8.21 -10.35
C PHE A 168 8.59 8.81 -9.67
N ALA A 169 9.53 9.35 -10.45
CA ALA A 169 10.71 10.01 -9.91
C ALA A 169 10.35 11.21 -9.03
N VAL A 170 9.39 12.04 -9.46
CA VAL A 170 8.86 13.16 -8.66
C VAL A 170 8.21 12.65 -7.36
N CYS A 171 7.40 11.58 -7.43
CA CYS A 171 6.81 10.98 -6.23
C CYS A 171 7.87 10.54 -5.22
N ILE A 172 8.91 9.85 -5.68
CA ILE A 172 9.99 9.37 -4.81
C ILE A 172 10.79 10.52 -4.23
N PHE A 173 11.13 11.52 -5.04
CA PHE A 173 11.85 12.71 -4.61
C PHE A 173 11.11 13.42 -3.47
N ILE A 174 9.82 13.68 -3.63
CA ILE A 174 9.02 14.36 -2.61
C ILE A 174 8.77 13.47 -1.38
N SER A 175 8.47 12.19 -1.58
CA SER A 175 8.20 11.26 -0.47
C SER A 175 9.41 11.05 0.44
N LEU A 176 10.63 11.06 -0.13
CA LEU A 176 11.86 10.83 0.63
C LEU A 176 12.47 12.11 1.21
N LEU A 177 12.42 13.24 0.49
CA LEU A 177 13.11 14.48 0.93
C LEU A 177 12.23 15.42 1.74
N VAL A 178 10.92 15.47 1.47
CA VAL A 178 10.01 16.37 2.19
C VAL A 178 9.40 15.60 3.37
N PHE A 179 9.92 15.77 4.59
CA PHE A 179 9.41 15.17 5.83
C PHE A 179 9.00 13.69 5.72
N PRO A 180 9.95 12.76 5.48
CA PRO A 180 9.62 11.38 5.16
C PRO A 180 8.73 10.74 6.24
N MET A 181 7.73 9.97 5.80
CA MET A 181 6.83 9.24 6.68
C MET A 181 7.07 7.74 6.50
N TRP A 182 7.59 7.13 7.55
CA TRP A 182 8.02 5.74 7.56
C TRP A 182 6.96 4.84 8.19
N ALA A 183 6.62 3.76 7.50
CA ALA A 183 5.77 2.69 8.00
C ALA A 183 6.49 1.87 9.06
N SER A 184 7.82 1.75 8.98
CA SER A 184 8.65 1.06 9.98
C SER A 184 8.51 1.66 11.38
N ASP A 185 8.58 2.98 11.50
CA ASP A 185 8.45 3.69 12.78
C ASP A 185 7.05 3.49 13.37
N ASP A 186 6.02 3.66 12.54
CA ASP A 186 4.63 3.46 12.94
C ASP A 186 4.35 2.00 13.34
N PHE A 187 4.99 1.03 12.67
CA PHE A 187 4.85 -0.37 13.02
C PHE A 187 5.50 -0.68 14.37
N HIS A 188 6.72 -0.20 14.59
CA HIS A 188 7.42 -0.37 15.86
C HIS A 188 6.65 0.29 17.02
N TYR A 189 6.18 1.52 16.81
CA TYR A 189 5.35 2.24 17.78
C TYR A 189 4.05 1.49 18.08
N SER A 190 3.35 1.04 17.04
CA SER A 190 2.13 0.25 17.16
C SER A 190 2.38 -1.02 17.97
N LEU A 191 3.47 -1.75 17.68
CA LEU A 191 3.80 -2.99 18.37
C LEU A 191 4.09 -2.74 19.87
N ALA A 192 4.92 -1.74 20.19
CA ALA A 192 5.21 -1.35 21.57
C ALA A 192 3.91 -0.99 22.33
N SER A 193 3.03 -0.22 21.70
CA SER A 193 1.76 0.16 22.32
C SER A 193 0.83 -1.01 22.64
N LYS A 194 0.92 -2.11 21.87
CA LYS A 194 0.12 -3.32 22.14
C LYS A 194 0.62 -4.05 23.36
N PHE A 195 1.94 -4.10 23.58
CA PHE A 195 2.51 -4.62 24.82
C PHE A 195 1.98 -3.82 26.02
N ASP A 196 2.02 -2.50 25.96
CA ASP A 196 1.56 -1.64 27.06
C ASP A 196 0.06 -1.79 27.34
N LYS A 197 -0.76 -1.81 26.28
CA LYS A 197 -2.20 -2.05 26.41
C LYS A 197 -2.49 -3.40 27.03
N LEU A 198 -1.79 -4.44 26.60
CA LEU A 198 -2.03 -5.79 27.07
C LEU A 198 -1.56 -5.98 28.51
N ALA A 199 -0.39 -5.41 28.87
CA ALA A 199 0.09 -5.36 30.23
C ALA A 199 -0.90 -4.63 31.16
N SER A 200 -1.38 -3.44 30.75
CA SER A 200 -2.36 -2.67 31.51
C SER A 200 -3.69 -3.41 31.65
N SER A 201 -4.12 -4.13 30.61
CA SER A 201 -5.33 -4.95 30.64
C SER A 201 -5.21 -6.13 31.61
N ILE A 202 -4.07 -6.82 31.60
CA ILE A 202 -3.81 -7.95 32.51
C ILE A 202 -3.70 -7.45 33.96
N GLU A 203 -2.98 -6.36 34.20
CA GLU A 203 -2.89 -5.71 35.51
C GLU A 203 -4.29 -5.30 36.02
N GLY A 204 -5.11 -4.70 35.16
CA GLY A 204 -6.50 -4.37 35.49
C GLY A 204 -7.37 -5.59 35.82
N CYS A 205 -7.22 -6.69 35.09
CA CYS A 205 -7.92 -7.95 35.39
C CYS A 205 -7.48 -8.55 36.74
N LEU A 206 -6.19 -8.51 37.06
CA LEU A 206 -5.68 -8.98 38.35
C LEU A 206 -6.16 -8.10 39.50
N GLU A 207 -6.14 -6.77 39.35
CA GLU A 207 -6.69 -5.86 40.34
C GLU A 207 -8.17 -6.15 40.63
N GLU A 208 -8.98 -6.42 39.60
CA GLU A 208 -10.40 -6.77 39.75
C GLU A 208 -10.59 -8.11 40.48
N TYR A 209 -9.74 -9.10 40.19
CA TYR A 209 -9.75 -10.38 40.88
C TYR A 209 -9.43 -10.23 42.38
N PHE A 210 -8.44 -9.39 42.73
CA PHE A 210 -8.04 -9.19 44.12
C PHE A 210 -8.94 -8.19 44.89
N LYS A 211 -9.53 -7.20 44.22
CA LYS A 211 -10.47 -6.22 44.81
C LYS A 211 -11.91 -6.68 44.62
N LEU A 212 -12.38 -7.55 45.51
CA LEU A 212 -13.71 -8.19 45.45
C LEU A 212 -14.92 -7.24 45.70
N SER A 213 -14.85 -5.93 45.46
CA SER A 213 -16.00 -5.02 45.65
C SER A 213 -15.86 -3.68 44.91
N GLY A 214 -16.93 -3.26 44.21
CA GLY A 214 -17.33 -1.84 44.17
C GLY A 214 -17.50 -1.15 42.82
N GLU A 215 -16.52 -1.16 41.91
CA GLU A 215 -16.52 -0.28 40.72
C GLU A 215 -16.35 -1.07 39.41
N LYS A 216 -17.42 -1.73 38.95
CA LYS A 216 -17.34 -2.82 37.97
C LYS A 216 -17.61 -2.48 36.50
N GLU A 217 -18.06 -1.28 36.13
CA GLU A 217 -18.56 -1.06 34.76
C GLU A 217 -17.62 -0.24 33.85
N ASN A 218 -17.10 0.90 34.34
CA ASN A 218 -16.33 1.81 33.49
C ASN A 218 -14.90 1.33 33.17
N LYS A 219 -14.12 0.86 34.16
CA LYS A 219 -12.78 0.27 33.95
C LYS A 219 -12.83 -0.97 33.06
N THR A 220 -13.92 -1.71 33.20
CA THR A 220 -14.17 -2.97 32.51
C THR A 220 -14.40 -2.77 31.02
N SER A 221 -15.12 -1.74 30.62
CA SER A 221 -15.29 -1.41 29.19
C SER A 221 -13.96 -1.04 28.50
N ALA A 222 -13.05 -0.37 29.21
CA ALA A 222 -11.77 0.08 28.69
C ALA A 222 -10.80 -1.08 28.41
N ILE A 223 -10.63 -2.01 29.36
CA ILE A 223 -9.77 -3.21 29.21
C ILE A 223 -10.20 -4.06 28.01
N LEU A 224 -11.51 -4.27 27.85
CA LEU A 224 -12.07 -5.09 26.78
C LEU A 224 -11.86 -4.41 25.42
N LYS A 225 -12.00 -3.09 25.37
CA LYS A 225 -11.72 -2.27 24.19
C LYS A 225 -10.25 -2.36 23.77
N ASP A 226 -9.32 -2.30 24.72
CA ASP A 226 -7.89 -2.37 24.42
C ASP A 226 -7.48 -3.74 23.89
N CYS A 227 -7.87 -4.84 24.54
CA CYS A 227 -7.60 -6.20 24.03
C CYS A 227 -8.26 -6.44 22.66
N LYS A 228 -9.49 -5.95 22.45
CA LYS A 228 -10.18 -6.05 21.15
C LYS A 228 -9.45 -5.26 20.06
N SER A 229 -8.88 -4.09 20.40
CA SER A 229 -8.08 -3.30 19.46
C SER A 229 -6.80 -4.05 19.02
N VAL A 230 -6.17 -4.79 19.94
CA VAL A 230 -5.03 -5.67 19.62
C VAL A 230 -5.49 -6.81 18.71
N LEU A 231 -6.60 -7.47 19.04
CA LEU A 231 -7.13 -8.61 18.29
C LEU A 231 -7.39 -8.28 16.81
N HIS A 232 -7.99 -7.12 16.53
CA HIS A 232 -8.34 -6.69 15.17
C HIS A 232 -7.18 -6.02 14.40
N SER A 233 -5.98 -5.93 14.97
CA SER A 233 -4.86 -5.19 14.38
C SER A 233 -4.13 -5.90 13.22
N LYS A 234 -4.42 -7.19 12.97
CA LYS A 234 -3.68 -8.05 12.02
C LYS A 234 -3.50 -7.42 10.63
N SER A 235 -4.57 -6.89 10.04
CA SER A 235 -4.53 -6.33 8.68
C SER A 235 -3.64 -5.09 8.58
N ASN A 236 -3.61 -4.28 9.64
CA ASN A 236 -2.79 -3.08 9.71
C ASN A 236 -1.30 -3.41 9.91
N ASP A 237 -1.00 -4.44 10.71
CA ASP A 237 0.38 -4.91 10.88
C ASP A 237 0.94 -5.47 9.57
N GLU A 238 0.15 -6.28 8.88
CA GLU A 238 0.53 -6.87 7.59
C GLU A 238 0.76 -5.81 6.51
N SER A 239 -0.01 -4.69 6.52
CA SER A 239 0.21 -3.59 5.58
C SER A 239 1.46 -2.78 5.92
N LEU A 240 1.65 -2.41 7.19
CA LEU A 240 2.82 -1.68 7.65
C LEU A 240 4.12 -2.46 7.40
N ALA A 241 4.14 -3.76 7.73
CA ALA A 241 5.28 -4.64 7.44
C ALA A 241 5.58 -4.73 5.94
N LYS A 242 4.55 -4.78 5.08
CA LYS A 242 4.73 -4.79 3.63
C LYS A 242 5.39 -3.49 3.15
N PHE A 243 4.95 -2.34 3.64
CA PHE A 243 5.51 -1.05 3.25
C PHE A 243 6.93 -0.85 3.78
N ALA A 244 7.19 -1.24 5.03
CA ALA A 244 8.49 -1.19 5.68
C ALA A 244 9.59 -1.95 4.90
N LYS A 245 9.25 -3.06 4.23
CA LYS A 245 10.19 -3.81 3.38
C LYS A 245 10.70 -3.02 2.16
N TRP A 246 9.97 -2.00 1.72
CA TRP A 246 10.34 -1.16 0.58
C TRP A 246 11.04 0.13 0.99
N GLU A 247 11.24 0.38 2.27
CA GLU A 247 11.87 1.62 2.72
C GLU A 247 13.38 1.55 2.52
N PRO A 248 14.02 2.63 2.00
CA PRO A 248 15.48 2.74 2.04
C PRO A 248 15.96 2.75 3.50
N TRP A 249 17.27 2.60 3.70
CA TRP A 249 17.86 2.71 5.04
C TRP A 249 17.47 4.05 5.68
N HIS A 250 16.81 3.99 6.85
CA HIS A 250 16.53 5.17 7.65
C HIS A 250 16.63 4.89 9.16
N GLY A 251 17.01 5.93 9.93
CA GLY A 251 17.02 5.88 11.39
C GLY A 251 17.75 4.66 11.98
N LYS A 252 17.01 3.87 12.78
CA LYS A 252 17.50 2.66 13.44
C LYS A 252 17.26 1.38 12.64
N PHE A 253 16.61 1.48 11.49
CA PHE A 253 16.20 0.34 10.68
C PHE A 253 17.07 0.26 9.42
N GLY A 254 17.89 -0.80 9.36
CA GLY A 254 18.73 -1.07 8.20
C GLY A 254 17.95 -1.68 7.03
N LEU A 255 18.62 -1.79 5.88
CA LEU A 255 18.13 -2.58 4.75
C LEU A 255 18.01 -4.04 5.19
N SER A 256 16.89 -4.70 4.84
CA SER A 256 16.61 -6.10 5.19
C SER A 256 16.37 -6.37 6.69
N TYR A 257 15.74 -5.42 7.39
CA TYR A 257 15.29 -5.62 8.77
C TYR A 257 14.26 -6.78 8.88
N PRO A 258 14.28 -7.60 9.95
CA PRO A 258 13.45 -8.80 10.07
C PRO A 258 11.98 -8.47 10.42
N TRP A 259 11.26 -7.83 9.50
CA TRP A 259 9.85 -7.48 9.67
C TRP A 259 8.92 -8.69 9.87
N ASP A 260 9.34 -9.88 9.43
CA ASP A 260 8.58 -11.11 9.63
C ASP A 260 8.54 -11.52 11.12
N MET A 261 9.61 -11.26 11.90
CA MET A 261 9.59 -11.47 13.35
C MET A 261 8.62 -10.52 14.06
N TYR A 262 8.47 -9.28 13.57
CA TYR A 262 7.49 -8.34 14.14
C TYR A 262 6.05 -8.82 13.93
N LEU A 263 5.78 -9.46 12.79
CA LEU A 263 4.47 -10.07 12.52
C LEU A 263 4.21 -11.26 13.44
N GLU A 264 5.21 -12.10 13.67
CA GLU A 264 5.14 -13.23 14.61
C GLU A 264 4.89 -12.76 16.05
N ILE A 265 5.63 -11.74 16.53
CA ILE A 265 5.36 -11.13 17.85
C ILE A 265 3.93 -10.58 17.90
N GLY A 266 3.47 -9.94 16.82
CA GLY A 266 2.09 -9.48 16.69
C GLY A 266 1.05 -10.62 16.74
N GLU A 267 1.39 -11.83 16.27
CA GLU A 267 0.55 -13.03 16.40
C GLU A 267 0.43 -13.47 17.86
N ILE A 268 1.55 -13.62 18.55
CA ILE A 268 1.60 -14.01 19.96
C ILE A 268 0.83 -13.00 20.83
N LEU A 269 0.99 -11.70 20.59
CA LEU A 269 0.25 -10.65 21.31
C LEU A 269 -1.26 -10.74 21.09
N ARG A 270 -1.71 -11.15 19.90
CA ARG A 270 -3.14 -11.34 19.63
C ARG A 270 -3.70 -12.57 20.34
N GLU A 271 -2.93 -13.65 20.43
CA GLU A 271 -3.29 -14.82 21.24
C GLU A 271 -3.36 -14.46 22.73
N LEU A 272 -2.39 -13.70 23.23
CA LEU A 272 -2.41 -13.21 24.60
C LEU A 272 -3.60 -12.24 24.86
N ALA A 273 -3.98 -11.42 23.88
CA ALA A 273 -5.19 -10.60 23.98
C ALA A 273 -6.47 -11.46 24.03
N ALA A 274 -6.54 -12.54 23.24
CA ALA A 274 -7.67 -13.47 23.26
C ALA A 274 -7.79 -14.20 24.61
N THR A 275 -6.67 -14.67 25.17
CA THR A 275 -6.64 -15.30 26.49
C THR A 275 -6.99 -14.32 27.60
N ALA A 276 -6.53 -13.07 27.55
CA ALA A 276 -6.91 -12.03 28.50
C ALA A 276 -8.43 -11.73 28.47
N ILE A 277 -9.04 -11.73 27.28
CA ILE A 277 -10.50 -11.59 27.13
C ILE A 277 -11.23 -12.80 27.74
N ALA A 278 -10.75 -14.02 27.49
CA ALA A 278 -11.33 -15.24 28.04
C ALA A 278 -11.24 -15.28 29.57
N LEU A 279 -10.06 -14.98 30.12
CA LEU A 279 -9.83 -14.87 31.58
C LEU A 279 -10.82 -13.90 32.22
N LYS A 280 -11.04 -12.75 31.58
CA LYS A 280 -12.02 -11.79 32.05
C LYS A 280 -13.45 -12.31 32.00
N GLY A 281 -13.83 -13.02 30.95
CA GLY A 281 -15.14 -13.67 30.86
C GLY A 281 -15.36 -14.65 32.02
N CYS A 282 -14.33 -15.40 32.40
CA CYS A 282 -14.38 -16.29 33.56
C CYS A 282 -14.55 -15.53 34.88
N LEU A 283 -13.88 -14.38 35.04
CA LEU A 283 -13.99 -13.54 36.25
C LEU A 283 -15.37 -12.90 36.44
N GLN A 284 -16.09 -12.66 35.35
CA GLN A 284 -17.42 -12.04 35.36
C GLN A 284 -18.56 -13.05 35.49
N SER A 285 -18.30 -14.33 35.25
CA SER A 285 -19.29 -15.39 35.47
C SER A 285 -19.68 -15.41 36.95
N PRO A 286 -20.98 -15.34 37.31
CA PRO A 286 -21.39 -15.53 38.69
C PRO A 286 -20.86 -16.90 39.14
N LYS A 287 -20.20 -16.94 40.31
CA LYS A 287 -19.83 -18.21 40.93
C LYS A 287 -21.11 -19.03 40.99
N GLN A 288 -21.20 -20.11 40.20
CA GLN A 288 -22.18 -21.17 40.46
C GLN A 288 -21.78 -21.77 41.81
N VAL A 289 -22.43 -21.28 42.86
CA VAL A 289 -22.48 -21.93 44.18
C VAL A 289 -23.68 -22.86 44.16
#